data_AF-A0A3A2Z020-F1
#
_entry.id   AF-A0A3A2Z020-F1
#
_cell.length_a   1.000
_cell.length_b   1.000
_cell.length_c   1.000
_cell.angle_alpha   90.00
_cell.angle_beta   90.00
_cell.angle_gamma   90.00
#
_symmetry.space_group_name_H-M   'P 1'
#
loop_
_entity.id
_entity.type
_entity.pdbx_description
1 polymer ?
#
loop_
_entity_poly.entity_id
_entity_poly.type
_entity_poly.pdbx_seq_one_letter_code
_entity_poly.pdbx_strand_id
1 'polypeptide(L)' 'MVVANLGDSHVVLAERDSRSEHPYRIHRLTKSHKPDVPSERSRIEDAGGTVNNRSGTARL' A
#
# COMPACT_ATOMS: atom_id res chain seq x y z
N MET A 1 -5.37 -2.57 -18.14
CA MET A 1 -4.22 -2.11 -17.33
C MET A 1 -3.91 -3.17 -16.30
N VAL A 2 -2.65 -3.51 -16.08
CA VAL A 2 -2.22 -4.45 -15.03
C VAL A 2 -1.29 -3.68 -14.08
N VAL A 3 -1.48 -3.88 -12.77
CA VAL A 3 -0.65 -3.24 -11.73
C VAL A 3 0.00 -4.34 -10.89
N ALA A 4 1.31 -4.27 -10.77
CA ALA A 4 2.10 -5.10 -9.85
C ALA A 4 2.80 -4.16 -8.87
N ASN A 5 2.72 -4.46 -7.57
CA ASN A 5 3.31 -3.64 -6.52
C ASN A 5 4.19 -4.48 -5.61
N LEU A 6 5.37 -3.95 -5.31
CA LEU A 6 6.28 -4.49 -4.31
C LEU A 6 6.90 -3.32 -3.53
N GLY A 7 6.77 -3.35 -2.21
CA GLY A 7 7.20 -2.28 -1.32
C GLY A 7 6.07 -1.29 -0.99
N ASP A 8 6.44 -0.05 -0.69
CA ASP A 8 5.53 0.97 -0.17
C ASP A 8 5.20 2.09 -1.17
N SER A 9 5.64 1.93 -2.43
CA SER A 9 5.26 2.81 -3.53
C SER A 9 3.76 2.73 -3.86
N HIS A 10 3.23 3.80 -4.43
CA HIS A 10 1.81 3.93 -4.74
C HIS A 10 1.53 4.20 -6.21
N VAL A 11 0.53 3.51 -6.75
CA VAL A 11 -0.08 3.83 -8.05
C VAL A 11 -1.49 4.35 -7.81
N VAL A 12 -1.79 5.50 -8.42
CA VAL A 12 -3.08 6.19 -8.31
C VAL A 12 -3.61 6.44 -9.73
N LEU A 13 -4.88 6.13 -9.95
CA LEU A 13 -5.62 6.43 -11.17
C LEU A 13 -6.63 7.55 -10.89
N ALA A 14 -6.63 8.58 -11.73
CA ALA A 14 -7.66 9.60 -11.74
C ALA A 14 -8.54 9.38 -12.98
N GLU A 15 -9.80 9.00 -12.77
CA GLU A 15 -10.78 8.87 -13.84
C GLU A 15 -11.53 10.19 -13.99
N ARG A 16 -11.57 10.74 -15.20
CA ARG A 16 -12.23 12.01 -15.46
C ARG A 16 -13.71 11.80 -15.83
N ASP A 17 -14.61 12.44 -15.10
CA ASP A 17 -16.03 12.56 -15.45
C ASP A 17 -16.38 14.03 -15.69
N SER A 18 -16.55 14.40 -16.96
CA SER A 18 -16.85 15.78 -17.37
C SER A 18 -18.25 16.25 -17.00
N ARG A 19 -19.13 15.37 -16.49
CA ARG A 19 -20.51 15.71 -16.11
C ARG A 19 -20.67 15.94 -14.60
N SER A 20 -19.63 15.65 -13.83
CA SER A 20 -19.59 15.82 -12.37
C SER A 20 -19.01 17.19 -11.99
N GLU A 21 -19.52 17.81 -10.93
CA GLU A 21 -18.90 18.98 -10.29
C GLU A 21 -17.50 18.67 -9.74
N HIS A 22 -17.24 17.40 -9.44
CA HIS A 22 -15.93 16.87 -9.06
C HIS A 22 -15.42 16.01 -10.21
N PRO A 23 -14.67 16.59 -11.17
CA PRO A 23 -14.44 15.94 -12.44
C PRO A 23 -13.42 14.80 -12.36
N TYR A 24 -12.84 14.51 -11.20
CA TYR A 24 -11.90 13.41 -11.01
C TYR A 24 -12.33 12.48 -9.89
N ARG A 25 -12.49 11.21 -10.24
CA ARG A 25 -12.62 10.11 -9.26
C ARG A 25 -11.25 9.47 -9.08
N ILE A 26 -10.75 9.49 -7.83
CA ILE A 26 -9.40 9.00 -7.52
C ILE A 26 -9.47 7.58 -6.98
N HIS A 27 -8.69 6.69 -7.60
CA HIS A 27 -8.55 5.30 -7.22
C HIS A 27 -7.10 5.00 -6.86
N ARG A 28 -6.85 4.63 -5.61
CA ARG A 28 -5.55 4.02 -5.25
C ARG A 28 -5.57 2.56 -5.68
N LEU A 29 -4.67 2.19 -6.59
CA LEU A 29 -4.62 0.86 -7.18
C LEU A 29 -3.69 -0.11 -6.44
N THR A 30 -2.85 0.38 -5.52
CA THR A 30 -1.92 -0.44 -4.74
C THR A 30 -2.12 -0.29 -3.24
N LYS A 31 -1.76 -1.34 -2.50
CA LYS A 31 -1.64 -1.31 -1.04
C LYS A 31 -0.16 -1.29 -0.67
N SER A 32 0.20 -0.51 0.34
CA SER A 32 1.58 -0.43 0.83
C SER A 32 1.95 -1.73 1.57
N HIS A 33 3.13 -2.29 1.32
CA HIS A 33 3.63 -3.48 2.02
C HIS A 33 4.63 -3.05 3.11
N LYS A 34 4.14 -2.31 4.11
CA LYS A 34 4.97 -1.93 5.26
C LYS A 34 4.89 -2.97 6.38
N PRO A 35 5.96 -3.18 7.17
CA PRO A 35 5.98 -4.20 8.23
C PRO A 35 4.93 -4.01 9.33
N ASP A 36 4.39 -2.80 9.52
CA ASP A 36 3.33 -2.49 10.49
C ASP A 36 1.91 -2.80 9.99
N VAL A 37 1.74 -3.10 8.69
CA VAL A 37 0.44 -3.51 8.15
C VAL A 37 0.11 -4.92 8.68
N PRO A 38 -1.05 -5.16 9.33
CA PRO A 38 -1.32 -6.43 10.00
C PRO A 38 -1.15 -7.68 9.12
N SER A 39 -1.60 -7.63 7.87
CA SER A 39 -1.44 -8.74 6.93
C SER A 39 0.02 -8.98 6.54
N GLU A 40 0.80 -7.92 6.42
CA GLU A 40 2.22 -8.03 6.07
C GLU A 40 3.04 -8.50 7.26
N ARG A 41 2.72 -8.00 8.46
CA ARG A 41 3.29 -8.48 9.73
C ARG A 41 3.08 -9.98 9.92
N SER A 42 1.85 -10.46 9.76
CA SER A 42 1.55 -11.90 9.85
C SER A 42 2.39 -12.68 8.84
N ARG A 43 2.43 -12.22 7.57
CA ARG A 43 3.21 -12.88 6.52
C ARG A 43 4.71 -12.96 6.84
N ILE A 44 5.27 -11.93 7.47
CA ILE A 44 6.67 -11.89 7.92
C ILE A 44 6.89 -12.90 9.06
N GLU A 45 6.03 -12.87 10.09
CA GLU A 45 6.13 -13.73 11.28
C GLU A 45 5.89 -15.21 10.93
N ASP A 46 4.91 -15.51 10.07
CA ASP A 46 4.61 -16.85 9.57
C ASP A 46 5.77 -17.43 8.73
N ALA A 47 6.59 -16.56 8.11
CA ALA A 47 7.80 -16.95 7.39
C ALA A 47 9.04 -17.09 8.32
N GLY A 48 8.87 -16.93 9.64
CA GLY A 48 9.95 -17.00 10.63
C GLY A 48 10.76 -15.71 10.77
N GLY A 49 10.32 -14.60 10.17
CA GLY A 49 10.88 -13.28 10.39
C GLY A 49 10.33 -12.61 11.66
N THR A 50 10.86 -11.44 11.99
CA THR A 50 10.38 -10.63 13.11
C THR A 50 10.14 -9.21 12.64
N VAL A 51 9.19 -8.50 13.26
CA VAL A 51 9.00 -7.06 13.06
C VAL A 51 9.47 -6.31 14.31
N ASN A 52 10.45 -5.44 14.13
CA ASN A 52 11.09 -4.64 15.16
C ASN A 52 10.78 -3.15 14.99
N ASN A 53 10.70 -2.40 16.08
CA ASN A 53 10.60 -0.94 16.01
C ASN A 53 11.99 -0.32 16.17
N ARG A 54 12.48 0.36 15.13
CA ARG A 54 13.73 1.13 15.15
C ARG A 54 13.44 2.58 14.82
N SER A 55 13.82 3.48 15.72
CA SER A 55 13.59 4.93 15.57
C SER A 55 12.11 5.27 15.27
N GLY A 56 11.19 4.58 15.94
CA GLY A 56 9.74 4.77 15.77
C GLY A 56 9.15 4.22 14.46
N THR A 57 9.92 3.47 13.67
CA THR A 57 9.47 2.85 12.42
C THR A 57 9.59 1.33 12.50
N ALA A 58 8.56 0.62 12.06
CA ALA A 58 8.60 -0.84 11.95
C ALA A 58 9.56 -1.27 10.84
N ARG A 59 10.41 -2.25 11.15
CA ARG A 59 11.46 -2.82 10.31
C ARG A 59 11.45 -4.34 10.47
N LEU A 60 12.01 -5.05 9.50
CA LEU A 60 12.36 -6.47 9.64
C LEU A 60 13.61 -6.57 10.53
#